data_AF-A0A1Q4L320-F1
#
_entry.id   AF-A0A1Q4L320-F1
#
_cell.length_a   1.000
_cell.length_b   1.000
_cell.length_c   1.000
_cell.angle_alpha   90.00
_cell.angle_beta   90.00
_cell.angle_gamma   90.00
#
_symmetry.space_group_name_H-M   'P 1'
#
loop_
_entity.id
_entity.type
_entity.pdbx_description
1 polymer ?
#
loop_
_entity_poly.entity_id
_entity_poly.type
_entity_poly.pdbx_seq_one_letter_code
_entity_poly.pdbx_strand_id
1 'polypeptide(L)'
;VRTENINHRKALSKLNKKKKDLEDQEAHARENSQTVGLNVYEGVQEATELQALIQKTRMPLVKTSVSFCICAEDLDTMRRNTNSLISIYREMMIELVRPYGDQFLLFNEFIPGSRRYVNDYIHFMEPGVLAAGMFGATQDLGDNIGFYIGTTGILNKAVYMTPSLAATNTVANQKTSALSVAVTGSTGSGKSFGTNLIVYLAVLGGAQTLIVDPKGGATRS
;
A
#
# COMPACT_ATOMS: atom_id res chain seq x y z
N VAL A 1 1.35 -8.28 3.56
CA VAL A 1 0.00 -8.11 4.13
C VAL A 1 -0.85 -9.33 3.80
N ARG A 2 -1.49 -9.96 4.78
CA ARG A 2 -2.36 -11.13 4.57
C ARG A 2 -3.78 -10.81 5.00
N THR A 3 -4.73 -11.04 4.09
CA THR A 3 -6.15 -10.71 4.27
C THR A 3 -7.04 -11.93 4.09
N GLU A 4 -8.07 -12.05 4.93
CA GLU A 4 -9.14 -13.04 4.78
C GLU A 4 -10.49 -12.32 4.87
N ASN A 5 -11.36 -12.52 3.88
CA ASN A 5 -12.69 -11.92 3.89
C ASN A 5 -13.59 -12.63 4.91
N ILE A 6 -14.24 -11.84 5.77
CA ILE A 6 -15.24 -12.34 6.70
C ILE A 6 -16.60 -11.78 6.27
N ASN A 7 -17.52 -12.70 5.99
CA ASN A 7 -18.90 -12.34 5.72
C ASN A 7 -19.49 -11.59 6.92
N HIS A 8 -20.23 -10.51 6.64
CA HIS A 8 -20.90 -9.64 7.59
C HIS A 8 -21.56 -10.38 8.78
N ARG A 9 -22.30 -11.47 8.54
CA ARG A 9 -22.98 -12.20 9.62
C ARG A 9 -22.01 -12.86 10.61
N LYS A 10 -20.89 -13.40 10.11
CA LYS A 10 -19.83 -14.01 10.94
C LYS A 10 -19.01 -12.95 11.66
N ALA A 11 -18.78 -11.80 11.03
CA ALA A 11 -18.11 -10.66 11.62
C ALA A 11 -18.88 -10.12 12.84
N LEU A 12 -20.19 -9.89 12.68
CA LEU A 12 -21.08 -9.48 13.78
C LEU A 12 -21.09 -10.49 14.93
N SER A 13 -21.19 -11.79 14.63
CA SER A 13 -21.17 -12.82 15.68
C SER A 13 -19.87 -12.85 16.48
N LYS A 14 -18.72 -12.70 15.82
CA LYS A 14 -17.42 -12.63 16.50
C LYS A 14 -17.26 -11.35 17.32
N LEU A 15 -17.70 -10.22 16.78
CA LEU A 15 -17.65 -8.95 17.49
C LEU A 15 -18.54 -8.95 18.73
N ASN A 16 -19.76 -9.45 18.61
CA ASN A 16 -20.67 -9.59 19.75
C ASN A 16 -20.09 -10.50 20.83
N LYS A 17 -19.42 -11.59 20.44
CA LYS A 17 -18.74 -12.47 21.40
C LYS A 17 -17.62 -11.71 22.13
N LYS A 18 -16.74 -11.03 21.41
CA LYS A 18 -15.62 -10.30 22.01
C LYS A 18 -16.07 -9.12 22.88
N LYS A 19 -17.14 -8.42 22.48
CA LYS A 19 -17.79 -7.39 23.29
C LYS A 19 -18.34 -7.98 24.59
N LYS A 20 -19.06 -9.10 24.51
CA LYS A 20 -19.58 -9.79 25.69
C LYS A 20 -18.44 -10.23 26.64
N ASP A 21 -17.36 -10.79 26.10
CA ASP A 21 -16.21 -11.20 26.91
C ASP A 21 -15.59 -10.00 27.68
N LEU A 22 -15.57 -8.80 27.07
CA LEU A 22 -15.09 -7.57 27.71
C LEU A 22 -16.10 -7.00 28.74
N GLU A 23 -17.40 -7.05 28.43
CA GLU A 23 -18.47 -6.66 29.38
C GLU A 23 -18.47 -7.59 30.61
N ASP A 24 -18.24 -8.88 30.42
CA ASP A 24 -18.11 -9.86 31.50
C ASP A 24 -16.87 -9.56 32.37
N GLN A 25 -15.74 -9.14 31.77
CA GLN A 25 -14.56 -8.68 32.51
C GLN A 25 -14.82 -7.39 33.31
N GLU A 26 -15.56 -6.44 32.74
CA GLU A 26 -15.99 -5.23 33.43
C GLU A 26 -16.86 -5.58 34.65
N ALA A 27 -17.85 -6.45 34.47
CA ALA A 27 -18.75 -6.90 35.52
C ALA A 27 -17.98 -7.58 36.66
N HIS A 28 -17.06 -8.50 36.35
CA HIS A 28 -16.24 -9.17 37.36
C HIS A 28 -15.30 -8.23 38.12
N ALA A 29 -14.71 -7.23 37.45
CA ALA A 29 -13.89 -6.22 38.13
C ALA A 29 -14.74 -5.37 39.09
N ARG A 30 -15.96 -4.99 38.68
CA ARG A 30 -16.92 -4.25 39.52
C ARG A 30 -17.38 -5.04 40.74
N GLU A 31 -17.72 -6.33 40.55
CA GLU A 31 -18.12 -7.23 41.64
C GLU A 31 -17.01 -7.39 42.69
N ASN A 32 -15.75 -7.42 42.26
CA ASN A 32 -14.60 -7.54 43.15
C ASN A 32 -14.13 -6.18 43.73
N SER A 33 -14.89 -5.10 43.53
CA SER A 33 -14.48 -3.72 43.90
C SER A 33 -13.10 -3.32 43.36
N GLN A 34 -12.68 -3.92 42.25
CA GLN A 34 -11.45 -3.58 41.55
C GLN A 34 -11.75 -2.53 40.48
N THR A 35 -10.80 -1.62 40.28
CA THR A 35 -10.91 -0.61 39.22
C THR A 35 -10.80 -1.31 37.87
N VAL A 36 -11.80 -1.12 37.00
CA VAL A 36 -11.74 -1.59 35.61
C VAL A 36 -10.55 -0.90 34.94
N GLY A 37 -9.63 -1.69 34.38
CA GLY A 37 -8.49 -1.14 33.65
C GLY A 37 -8.96 -0.35 32.43
N LEU A 38 -8.33 0.80 32.16
CA LEU A 38 -8.67 1.70 31.04
C LEU A 38 -8.79 0.94 29.70
N ASN A 39 -7.91 -0.03 29.46
CA ASN A 39 -7.91 -0.87 28.26
C ASN A 39 -9.21 -1.66 28.04
N VAL A 40 -9.89 -2.08 29.11
CA VAL A 40 -11.17 -2.81 29.01
C VAL A 40 -12.28 -1.85 28.60
N TYR A 41 -12.31 -0.66 29.19
CA TYR A 41 -13.26 0.39 28.85
C TYR A 41 -13.12 0.86 27.39
N GLU A 42 -11.89 1.16 26.97
CA GLU A 42 -11.58 1.53 25.57
C GLU A 42 -11.95 0.40 24.61
N GLY A 43 -11.66 -0.86 24.97
CA GLY A 43 -12.03 -2.02 24.15
C GLY A 43 -13.53 -2.19 23.95
N VAL A 44 -14.36 -1.92 24.97
CA VAL A 44 -15.84 -1.96 24.85
C VAL A 44 -16.33 -0.82 23.94
N GLN A 45 -15.74 0.36 24.05
CA GLN A 45 -16.07 1.49 23.20
C GLN A 45 -15.72 1.20 21.74
N GLU A 46 -14.49 0.77 21.45
CA GLU A 46 -14.04 0.40 20.10
C GLU A 46 -14.91 -0.71 19.49
N ALA A 47 -15.26 -1.74 20.28
CA ALA A 47 -16.12 -2.82 19.81
C ALA A 47 -17.52 -2.31 19.44
N THR A 48 -18.04 -1.34 20.19
CA THR A 48 -19.35 -0.72 19.94
C THR A 48 -19.33 0.17 18.71
N GLU A 49 -18.28 0.98 18.53
CA GLU A 49 -18.06 1.80 17.34
C GLU A 49 -17.94 0.93 16.09
N LEU A 50 -17.12 -0.13 16.14
CA LEU A 50 -16.97 -1.08 15.05
C LEU A 50 -18.30 -1.78 14.72
N GLN A 51 -19.12 -2.09 15.73
CA GLN A 51 -20.44 -2.71 15.53
C GLN A 51 -21.40 -1.77 14.81
N ALA A 52 -21.45 -0.50 15.23
CA ALA A 52 -22.27 0.52 14.59
C ALA A 52 -21.84 0.75 13.13
N LEU A 53 -20.53 0.74 12.88
CA LEU A 53 -19.96 0.92 11.55
C LEU A 53 -20.34 -0.26 10.63
N ILE A 54 -20.18 -1.50 11.08
CA ILE A 54 -20.58 -2.71 10.33
C ILE A 54 -22.10 -2.74 10.04
N GLN A 55 -22.93 -2.33 10.99
CA GLN A 55 -24.40 -2.29 10.80
C GLN A 55 -24.81 -1.22 9.79
N LYS A 56 -24.15 -0.05 9.80
CA LYS A 56 -24.43 1.07 8.90
C LYS A 56 -23.95 0.82 7.47
N THR A 57 -22.72 0.36 7.30
CA THR A 57 -22.11 0.22 5.97
C THR A 57 -22.50 -1.08 5.28
N ARG A 58 -22.92 -2.11 6.03
CA ARG A 58 -23.09 -3.50 5.57
C ARG A 58 -21.85 -4.05 4.86
N MET A 59 -20.70 -3.40 5.00
CA MET A 59 -19.47 -3.82 4.36
C MET A 59 -18.91 -5.06 5.07
N PRO A 60 -18.31 -6.01 4.33
CA PRO A 60 -17.63 -7.14 4.96
C PRO A 60 -16.41 -6.62 5.73
N LEU A 61 -16.08 -7.26 6.86
CA LEU A 61 -14.81 -7.02 7.52
C LEU A 61 -13.71 -7.88 6.89
N VAL A 62 -12.52 -7.32 6.79
CA VAL A 62 -11.32 -8.05 6.40
C VAL A 62 -10.50 -8.33 7.65
N LYS A 63 -10.16 -9.60 7.82
CA LYS A 63 -9.21 -10.05 8.84
C LYS A 63 -7.80 -9.87 8.28
N THR A 64 -7.10 -8.87 8.77
CA THR A 64 -5.79 -8.45 8.27
C THR A 64 -4.70 -8.75 9.28
N SER A 65 -3.55 -9.21 8.80
CA SER A 65 -2.28 -9.18 9.54
C SER A 65 -1.23 -8.52 8.66
N VAL A 66 -0.45 -7.62 9.26
CA VAL A 66 0.62 -6.87 8.60
C VAL A 66 1.94 -7.27 9.27
N SER A 67 2.79 -7.94 8.52
CA SER A 67 4.14 -8.30 8.92
C SER A 67 5.15 -7.67 7.97
N PHE A 68 6.29 -7.24 8.51
CA PHE A 68 7.41 -6.71 7.75
C PHE A 68 8.56 -7.71 7.81
N CYS A 69 9.13 -8.03 6.65
CA CYS A 69 10.35 -8.82 6.53
C CYS A 69 11.48 -7.86 6.16
N ILE A 70 12.52 -7.77 7.01
CA ILE A 70 13.66 -6.87 6.82
C ILE A 70 14.88 -7.73 6.55
N CYS A 71 15.51 -7.51 5.41
CA CYS A 71 16.73 -8.20 5.00
C CYS A 71 17.88 -7.21 4.91
N ALA A 72 19.09 -7.64 5.28
CA ALA A 72 20.34 -6.92 5.07
C ALA A 72 21.48 -7.93 4.94
N GLU A 73 22.65 -7.47 4.45
CA GLU A 73 23.83 -8.33 4.28
C GLU A 73 24.45 -8.76 5.62
N ASP A 74 24.35 -7.92 6.65
CA ASP A 74 24.84 -8.18 7.99
C ASP A 74 23.76 -7.99 9.07
N LEU A 75 23.94 -8.70 10.19
CA LEU A 75 22.99 -8.72 11.29
C LEU A 75 22.81 -7.34 11.95
N ASP A 76 23.87 -6.54 12.02
CA ASP A 76 23.84 -5.24 12.68
C ASP A 76 23.09 -4.20 11.83
N THR A 77 23.26 -4.23 10.52
CA THR A 77 22.47 -3.45 9.57
C THR A 77 21.01 -3.87 9.59
N MET A 78 20.71 -5.17 9.61
CA MET A 78 19.32 -5.64 9.73
C MET A 78 18.66 -5.12 11.01
N ARG A 79 19.36 -5.18 12.16
CA ARG A 79 18.86 -4.65 13.44
C ARG A 79 18.68 -3.14 13.41
N ARG A 80 19.62 -2.38 12.84
CA ARG A 80 19.51 -0.93 12.66
C ARG A 80 18.29 -0.59 11.82
N ASN A 81 18.12 -1.22 10.65
CA ASN A 81 16.97 -1.02 9.77
C ASN A 81 15.65 -1.36 10.46
N THR A 82 15.63 -2.43 11.27
CA THR A 82 14.46 -2.81 12.07
C THR A 82 14.08 -1.72 13.07
N ASN A 83 15.06 -1.19 13.81
CA ASN A 83 14.81 -0.13 14.79
C ASN A 83 14.39 1.18 14.12
N SER A 84 14.97 1.52 12.97
CA SER A 84 14.55 2.67 12.16
C SER A 84 13.10 2.53 11.71
N LEU A 85 12.70 1.36 11.21
CA LEU A 85 11.32 1.11 10.81
C LEU A 85 10.35 1.27 12.00
N ILE A 86 10.67 0.69 13.15
CA ILE A 86 9.86 0.83 14.37
C ILE A 86 9.72 2.30 14.76
N SER A 87 10.80 3.08 14.66
CA SER A 87 10.80 4.50 15.01
C SER A 87 9.89 5.32 14.09
N ILE A 88 9.99 5.10 12.77
CA ILE A 88 9.14 5.78 11.77
C ILE A 88 7.65 5.51 12.05
N TYR A 89 7.28 4.26 12.34
CA TYR A 89 5.89 3.93 12.64
C TYR A 89 5.43 4.47 13.99
N ARG A 90 6.32 4.53 14.99
CA ARG A 90 6.03 5.13 16.29
C ARG A 90 5.71 6.63 16.16
N GLU A 91 6.40 7.36 15.27
CA GLU A 91 6.07 8.76 14.97
C GLU A 91 4.66 8.93 14.38
N MET A 92 4.17 7.92 13.65
CA MET A 92 2.80 7.86 13.15
C MET A 92 1.79 7.32 14.18
N MET A 93 2.18 7.19 15.45
CA MET A 93 1.36 6.59 16.52
C MET A 93 0.95 5.13 16.24
N ILE A 94 1.76 4.41 15.46
CA ILE A 94 1.57 2.98 15.17
C ILE A 94 2.64 2.18 15.91
N GLU A 95 2.21 1.26 16.78
CA GLU A 95 3.12 0.36 17.48
C GLU A 95 3.53 -0.82 16.60
N LEU A 96 4.82 -0.94 16.31
CA LEU A 96 5.41 -2.12 15.71
C LEU A 96 6.09 -2.98 16.78
N VAL A 97 5.64 -4.23 16.88
CA VAL A 97 6.19 -5.21 17.82
C VAL A 97 7.16 -6.14 17.10
N ARG A 98 8.31 -6.41 17.74
CA ARG A 98 9.26 -7.44 17.29
C ARG A 98 9.11 -8.70 18.17
N PRO A 99 8.34 -9.71 17.75
CA PRO A 99 8.13 -10.92 18.54
C PRO A 99 9.35 -11.83 18.50
N TYR A 100 10.04 -12.00 19.63
CA TYR A 100 11.25 -12.82 19.72
C TYR A 100 11.00 -14.32 19.47
N GLY A 101 9.86 -14.85 19.94
CA GLY A 101 9.50 -16.27 19.77
C GLY A 101 8.92 -16.61 18.40
N ASP A 102 8.13 -15.70 17.83
CA ASP A 102 7.33 -15.99 16.62
C ASP A 102 7.99 -15.53 15.32
N GLN A 103 9.18 -14.92 15.38
CA GLN A 103 9.92 -14.42 14.22
C GLN A 103 10.06 -15.49 13.12
N PHE A 104 10.38 -16.73 13.50
CA PHE A 104 10.48 -17.85 12.55
C PHE A 104 9.12 -18.23 11.94
N LEU A 105 8.05 -18.25 12.74
CA LEU A 105 6.70 -18.56 12.26
C LEU A 105 6.19 -17.48 11.31
N LEU A 106 6.40 -16.21 11.65
CA LEU A 106 6.08 -15.06 10.80
C LEU A 106 6.83 -15.10 9.48
N PHE A 107 8.12 -15.46 9.50
CA PHE A 107 8.90 -15.62 8.27
C PHE A 107 8.28 -16.68 7.35
N ASN A 108 7.85 -17.82 7.90
CA ASN A 108 7.20 -18.88 7.13
C ASN A 108 5.86 -18.46 6.53
N GLU A 109 5.17 -17.43 7.06
CA GLU A 109 3.93 -16.90 6.47
C GLU A 109 4.16 -16.14 5.15
N PHE A 110 5.39 -15.71 4.88
CA PHE A 110 5.76 -15.05 3.61
C PHE A 110 5.91 -16.05 2.45
N ILE A 111 6.03 -17.35 2.74
CA ILE A 111 6.10 -18.38 1.71
C ILE A 111 4.73 -18.48 1.01
N PRO A 112 4.65 -18.35 -0.33
CA PRO A 112 3.39 -18.51 -1.05
C PRO A 112 2.74 -19.87 -0.74
N GLY A 113 1.43 -19.87 -0.47
CA GLY A 113 0.68 -21.08 -0.10
C GLY A 113 0.81 -21.51 1.36
N SER A 114 1.66 -20.85 2.16
CA SER A 114 1.71 -21.09 3.61
C SER A 114 0.38 -20.75 4.29
N ARG A 115 0.07 -21.47 5.38
CA ARG A 115 -1.02 -21.10 6.29
C ARG A 115 -0.57 -19.99 7.25
N ARG A 116 -1.53 -19.34 7.89
CA ARG A 116 -1.24 -18.44 9.02
C ARG A 116 -0.84 -19.27 10.23
N TYR A 117 0.29 -18.93 10.84
CA TYR A 117 0.84 -19.56 12.04
C TYR A 117 0.61 -18.69 13.29
N VAL A 118 0.66 -17.36 13.15
CA VAL A 118 0.55 -16.41 14.26
C VAL A 118 -0.80 -15.69 14.19
N ASN A 119 -1.56 -15.74 15.29
CA ASN A 119 -2.90 -15.15 15.37
C ASN A 119 -3.01 -13.95 16.32
N ASP A 120 -1.93 -13.56 16.99
CA ASP A 120 -1.97 -12.51 18.01
C ASP A 120 -2.08 -11.10 17.41
N TYR A 121 -1.59 -10.91 16.17
CA TYR A 121 -1.54 -9.62 15.47
C TYR A 121 -2.65 -9.47 14.42
N ILE A 122 -3.87 -9.92 14.76
CA ILE A 122 -5.02 -9.86 13.85
C ILE A 122 -5.81 -8.58 14.08
N HIS A 123 -5.95 -7.78 13.03
CA HIS A 123 -6.82 -6.62 12.97
C HIS A 123 -8.06 -6.92 12.14
N PHE A 124 -9.22 -6.46 12.59
CA PHE A 124 -10.44 -6.46 11.80
C PHE A 124 -10.67 -5.04 11.30
N MET A 125 -10.69 -4.87 9.99
CA MET A 125 -10.81 -3.56 9.38
C MET A 125 -11.71 -3.61 8.15
N GLU A 126 -12.30 -2.47 7.82
CA GLU A 126 -13.03 -2.35 6.56
C GLU A 126 -12.06 -2.39 5.36
N PRO A 127 -12.48 -2.94 4.21
CA PRO A 127 -11.70 -2.92 2.98
C PRO A 127 -11.22 -1.52 2.58
N GLY A 128 -12.03 -0.49 2.84
CA GLY A 128 -11.68 0.90 2.55
C GLY A 128 -10.51 1.41 3.39
N VAL A 129 -10.45 1.07 4.68
CA VAL A 129 -9.33 1.42 5.57
C VAL A 129 -8.06 0.71 5.11
N LEU A 130 -8.18 -0.57 4.72
CA LEU A 130 -7.06 -1.32 4.19
C LEU A 130 -6.54 -0.68 2.90
N ALA A 131 -7.43 -0.33 1.96
CA ALA A 131 -7.07 0.36 0.71
C ALA A 131 -6.43 1.73 0.96
N ALA A 132 -6.92 2.48 1.96
CA ALA A 132 -6.33 3.76 2.37
C ALA A 132 -4.90 3.60 2.91
N GLY A 133 -4.55 2.43 3.46
CA GLY A 133 -3.18 2.09 3.85
C GLY A 133 -2.21 1.90 2.67
N MET A 134 -2.67 2.04 1.41
CA MET A 134 -1.84 2.01 0.20
C MET A 134 -0.91 0.78 0.10
N PHE A 135 -1.30 -0.36 0.68
CA PHE A 135 -0.51 -1.61 0.79
C PHE A 135 -0.12 -2.29 -0.53
N GLY A 136 -0.43 -1.66 -1.67
CA GLY A 136 0.00 -2.06 -3.00
C GLY A 136 0.22 -0.86 -3.92
N ALA A 137 0.26 0.36 -3.39
CA ALA A 137 0.61 1.53 -4.18
C ALA A 137 2.12 1.54 -4.40
N THR A 138 2.52 1.27 -5.63
CA THR A 138 3.91 1.46 -6.04
C THR A 138 4.15 2.95 -6.23
N GLN A 139 5.29 3.44 -5.76
CA GLN A 139 5.82 4.76 -6.17
C GLN A 139 6.59 4.67 -7.50
N ASP A 140 6.47 3.53 -8.18
CA ASP A 140 7.13 3.28 -9.45
C ASP A 140 6.30 3.93 -10.55
N LEU A 141 6.95 4.83 -11.28
CA LEU A 141 6.37 5.61 -12.36
C LEU A 141 7.08 5.20 -13.66
N GLY A 142 6.30 4.99 -14.72
CA GLY A 142 6.80 4.56 -16.02
C GLY A 142 6.62 3.07 -16.28
N ASP A 143 7.13 2.63 -17.42
CA ASP A 143 7.11 1.24 -17.87
C ASP A 143 8.28 0.46 -17.23
N ASN A 144 8.11 -0.86 -17.07
CA ASN A 144 9.18 -1.72 -16.53
C ASN A 144 10.37 -1.89 -17.50
N ILE A 145 10.16 -1.60 -18.78
CA ILE A 145 11.16 -1.66 -19.85
C ILE A 145 10.95 -0.45 -20.77
N GLY A 146 12.02 0.05 -21.38
CA GLY A 146 11.92 1.10 -22.38
C GLY A 146 13.06 2.09 -22.35
N PHE A 147 12.85 3.22 -23.02
CA PHE A 147 13.80 4.31 -23.05
C PHE A 147 13.73 5.11 -21.76
N TYR A 148 14.88 5.46 -21.22
CA TYR A 148 14.98 6.31 -20.04
C TYR A 148 14.52 7.75 -20.37
N ILE A 149 13.57 8.28 -19.58
CA ILE A 149 13.01 9.62 -19.80
C ILE A 149 13.23 10.59 -18.63
N GLY A 150 13.70 10.09 -17.47
CA GLY A 150 14.00 10.90 -16.30
C GLY A 150 13.96 10.11 -15.00
N THR A 151 13.93 10.82 -13.86
CA THR A 151 13.76 10.21 -12.54
C THR A 151 12.55 10.77 -11.80
N THR A 152 12.04 10.01 -10.84
CA THR A 152 10.95 10.42 -9.95
C THR A 152 11.42 11.42 -8.89
N GLY A 153 11.87 12.60 -9.31
CA GLY A 153 12.23 13.73 -8.44
C GLY A 153 12.96 13.32 -7.16
N ILE A 154 12.25 13.41 -6.02
CA ILE A 154 12.75 13.14 -4.67
C ILE A 154 13.25 11.68 -4.49
N LEU A 155 12.59 10.72 -5.12
CA LEU A 155 12.92 9.30 -4.97
C LEU A 155 14.06 8.86 -5.89
N ASN A 156 14.43 9.72 -6.85
CA ASN A 156 15.47 9.50 -7.85
C ASN A 156 15.43 8.12 -8.54
N LYS A 157 14.24 7.51 -8.65
CA LYS A 157 14.07 6.24 -9.37
C LYS A 157 13.98 6.50 -10.86
N ALA A 158 14.65 5.70 -11.66
CA ALA A 158 14.59 5.81 -13.11
C ALA A 158 13.17 5.54 -13.63
N VAL A 159 12.70 6.42 -14.52
CA VAL A 159 11.44 6.33 -15.23
C VAL A 159 11.75 5.93 -16.67
N TYR A 160 11.22 4.80 -17.09
CA TYR A 160 11.32 4.33 -18.47
C TYR A 160 9.98 4.47 -19.17
N MET A 161 10.03 4.62 -20.49
CA MET A 161 8.85 4.68 -21.36
C MET A 161 9.13 3.87 -22.63
N THR A 162 8.21 2.97 -22.96
CA THR A 162 8.18 2.30 -24.26
C THR A 162 6.97 2.80 -25.05
N PRO A 163 7.17 3.69 -26.04
CA PRO A 163 6.07 4.27 -26.81
C PRO A 163 5.15 3.23 -27.46
N SER A 164 5.66 2.06 -27.87
CA SER A 164 4.90 0.99 -28.52
C SER A 164 4.11 0.09 -27.56
N LEU A 165 4.51 0.00 -26.28
CA LEU A 165 3.84 -0.83 -25.28
C LEU A 165 2.42 -0.34 -25.01
N ALA A 166 2.18 0.97 -25.06
CA ALA A 166 0.85 1.55 -24.94
C ALA A 166 -0.09 1.16 -26.11
N ALA A 167 0.46 0.77 -27.28
CA ALA A 167 -0.31 0.42 -28.48
C ALA A 167 -0.56 -1.08 -28.60
N THR A 168 0.17 -1.88 -27.83
CA THR A 168 0.06 -3.34 -27.83
C THR A 168 -0.78 -3.76 -26.63
N ASN A 169 -1.89 -4.47 -26.88
CA ASN A 169 -2.77 -5.05 -25.85
C ASN A 169 -2.11 -6.17 -25.03
N THR A 170 -0.78 -6.21 -24.96
CA THR A 170 0.04 -7.23 -24.30
C THR A 170 0.28 -6.91 -22.81
N VAL A 171 -0.04 -5.70 -22.35
CA VAL A 171 0.09 -5.33 -20.93
C VAL A 171 -1.24 -5.54 -20.21
N ALA A 172 -1.22 -6.38 -19.17
CA ALA A 172 -2.40 -6.62 -18.33
C ALA A 172 -2.89 -5.31 -17.69
N ASN A 173 -4.21 -5.09 -17.65
CA ASN A 173 -4.87 -3.90 -17.08
C ASN A 173 -4.59 -2.55 -17.80
N GLN A 174 -4.36 -2.54 -19.11
CA GLN A 174 -4.38 -1.28 -19.86
C GLN A 174 -5.76 -0.60 -19.77
N LYS A 175 -5.81 0.57 -19.12
CA LYS A 175 -7.00 1.43 -19.08
C LYS A 175 -7.09 2.39 -20.26
N THR A 176 -6.07 2.42 -21.12
CA THR A 176 -5.92 3.45 -22.16
C THR A 176 -5.65 2.76 -23.50
N SER A 177 -6.58 2.95 -24.44
CA SER A 177 -6.51 2.45 -25.82
C SER A 177 -6.04 3.54 -26.81
N ALA A 178 -5.91 4.79 -26.34
CA ALA A 178 -5.49 5.93 -27.15
C ALA A 178 -4.08 6.42 -26.73
N LEU A 179 -3.13 6.41 -27.68
CA LEU A 179 -1.80 7.02 -27.51
C LEU A 179 -1.88 8.54 -27.74
N SER A 180 -2.46 9.26 -26.79
CA SER A 180 -2.40 10.72 -26.80
C SER A 180 -1.64 11.23 -25.57
N VAL A 181 -0.63 12.06 -25.82
CA VAL A 181 0.17 12.72 -24.79
C VAL A 181 -0.01 14.22 -24.96
N ALA A 182 -0.40 14.91 -23.88
CA ALA A 182 -0.48 16.36 -23.83
C ALA A 182 0.64 16.90 -22.94
N VAL A 183 1.50 17.77 -23.49
CA VAL A 183 2.59 18.42 -22.75
C VAL A 183 2.27 19.90 -22.58
N THR A 184 2.11 20.34 -21.33
CA THR A 184 1.73 21.72 -20.99
C THR A 184 2.70 22.34 -19.97
N GLY A 185 2.72 23.67 -19.83
CA GLY A 185 3.67 24.39 -18.97
C GLY A 185 4.11 25.76 -19.49
N SER A 186 4.86 26.53 -18.70
CA SER A 186 5.29 27.90 -18.99
C SER A 186 6.49 28.01 -19.94
N THR A 187 6.68 29.15 -20.62
CA THR A 187 7.83 29.37 -21.52
C THR A 187 9.15 29.15 -20.77
N GLY A 188 10.07 28.38 -21.34
CA GLY A 188 11.35 28.02 -20.71
C GLY A 188 11.32 26.77 -19.83
N SER A 189 10.15 26.17 -19.56
CA SER A 189 10.01 24.98 -18.68
C SER A 189 10.49 23.65 -19.30
N GLY A 190 11.20 23.67 -20.43
CA GLY A 190 11.74 22.46 -21.07
C GLY A 190 10.73 21.62 -21.89
N LYS A 191 9.50 22.10 -22.14
CA LYS A 191 8.48 21.35 -22.90
C LYS A 191 8.95 20.88 -24.27
N SER A 192 9.49 21.80 -25.09
CA SER A 192 9.96 21.47 -26.44
C SER A 192 11.06 20.42 -26.42
N PHE A 193 11.96 20.50 -25.44
CA PHE A 193 13.01 19.50 -25.23
C PHE A 193 12.41 18.13 -24.86
N GLY A 194 11.50 18.09 -23.88
CA GLY A 194 10.84 16.85 -23.46
C GLY A 194 10.02 16.21 -24.59
N THR A 195 9.28 17.01 -25.35
CA THR A 195 8.51 16.51 -26.52
C THR A 195 9.43 16.00 -27.62
N ASN A 196 10.52 16.72 -27.94
CA ASN A 196 11.49 16.26 -28.94
C ASN A 196 12.19 14.98 -28.50
N LEU A 197 12.52 14.84 -27.21
CA LEU A 197 13.10 13.62 -26.66
C LEU A 197 12.14 12.44 -26.83
N ILE A 198 10.87 12.57 -26.45
CA ILE A 198 9.89 11.49 -26.59
C ILE A 198 9.73 11.09 -28.07
N VAL A 199 9.64 12.07 -28.98
CA VAL A 199 9.56 11.82 -30.43
C VAL A 199 10.81 11.11 -30.94
N TYR A 200 11.99 11.58 -30.56
CA TYR A 200 13.26 10.97 -30.96
C TYR A 200 13.36 9.51 -30.49
N LEU A 201 12.99 9.24 -29.24
CA LEU A 201 12.97 7.88 -28.68
C LEU A 201 11.94 6.99 -29.38
N ALA A 202 10.78 7.52 -29.76
CA ALA A 202 9.78 6.79 -30.54
C ALA A 202 10.32 6.42 -31.93
N VAL A 203 11.01 7.33 -32.62
CA VAL A 203 11.65 7.07 -33.91
C VAL A 203 12.74 6.00 -33.80
N LEU A 204 13.59 6.06 -32.76
CA LEU A 204 14.56 5.01 -32.47
C LEU A 204 13.89 3.64 -32.22
N GLY A 205 12.71 3.64 -31.61
CA GLY A 205 11.87 2.46 -31.45
C GLY A 205 11.19 1.96 -32.74
N GLY A 206 11.46 2.59 -33.89
CA GLY A 206 10.93 2.21 -35.20
C GLY A 206 9.65 2.92 -35.63
N ALA A 207 9.20 3.95 -34.89
CA ALA A 207 7.99 4.70 -35.25
C ALA A 207 8.26 5.73 -36.36
N GLN A 208 7.28 5.91 -37.25
CA GLN A 208 7.27 7.04 -38.19
C GLN A 208 6.63 8.25 -37.51
N THR A 209 7.29 9.42 -37.57
CA THR A 209 6.80 10.62 -36.88
C THR A 209 6.57 11.78 -37.85
N LEU A 210 5.45 12.50 -37.65
CA LEU A 210 5.14 13.77 -38.28
C LEU A 210 5.10 14.87 -37.20
N ILE A 211 5.92 15.91 -37.35
CA ILE A 211 5.95 17.07 -36.45
C ILE A 211 5.36 18.26 -37.21
N VAL A 212 4.34 18.90 -36.63
CA VAL A 212 3.78 20.15 -37.13
C VAL A 212 4.18 21.26 -36.16
N ASP A 213 5.21 22.02 -36.52
CA ASP A 213 5.72 23.13 -35.72
C ASP A 213 5.44 24.48 -36.40
N PRO A 214 4.38 25.21 -36.00
CA PRO A 214 4.05 26.51 -36.57
C PRO A 214 5.06 27.62 -36.21
N LYS A 215 6.01 27.36 -35.30
CA LYS A 215 7.00 28.34 -34.82
C LYS A 215 8.43 28.08 -35.32
N GLY A 216 8.71 26.91 -35.90
CA GLY A 216 9.99 26.58 -36.56
C GLY A 216 11.18 26.27 -35.64
N GLY A 217 10.95 25.88 -34.38
CA GLY A 217 11.99 25.48 -33.43
C GLY A 217 12.42 24.01 -33.53
N ALA A 218 11.62 23.13 -34.14
CA ALA A 218 11.89 21.69 -34.20
C ALA A 218 12.96 21.25 -35.22
N THR A 219 13.38 22.13 -36.14
CA THR A 219 14.35 21.82 -37.21
C THR A 219 15.81 22.13 -36.85
N ARG A 220 16.09 22.66 -35.64
CA ARG A 220 17.42 23.15 -35.25
C ARG A 220 18.02 22.50 -33.98
N SER A 221 17.43 21.42 -33.47
CA SER A 221 17.95 20.68 -32.31
C SER A 221 18.38 19.28 -32.70
#